data_AF-A0A099T5H2-F1
#
_entry.id   AF-A0A099T5H2-F1
#
_cell.length_a   1.000
_cell.length_b   1.000
_cell.length_c   1.000
_cell.angle_alpha   90.00
_cell.angle_beta   90.00
_cell.angle_gamma   90.00
#
_symmetry.space_group_name_H-M   'P 1'
#
loop_
_entity.id
_entity.type
_entity.pdbx_description
1 polymer ?
#
loop_
_entity_poly.entity_id
_entity_poly.type
_entity_poly.pdbx_seq_one_letter_code
_entity_poly.pdbx_strand_id
1 'polypeptide(L)'
;MKNEIIPHTIQDMFKDRNGWIEFTLSKAALMITSIILLAAFYQIGADFSDIQMQRQLDSEAIALKASIDNVGSISPDSIRQNSTYSFSSGYPINAFISSEYIRFEMTHREDIIHSVKPLTFRTIPLNETEMRTFLSNNFNGQPGTFEHPLITNTNTIIEVISTVGTQEVILNTGKIVNIEKTSIYLKNDSEVNRLEVILVHQ
;
A
#
# COMPACT_ATOMS: atom_id res chain seq x y z
N MET A 1 27.11 -15.74 -88.57
CA MET A 1 26.02 -15.71 -87.58
C MET A 1 25.73 -17.14 -87.15
N LYS A 2 26.05 -17.49 -85.90
CA LYS A 2 25.58 -18.74 -85.28
C LYS A 2 25.11 -18.34 -83.89
N ASN A 3 23.80 -18.34 -83.71
CA ASN A 3 23.13 -17.90 -82.49
C ASN A 3 23.54 -18.79 -81.32
N GLU A 4 23.97 -18.16 -80.23
CA GLU A 4 24.13 -18.79 -78.92
C GLU A 4 22.75 -19.21 -78.42
N ILE A 5 22.56 -20.51 -78.23
CA ILE A 5 21.44 -21.05 -77.46
C ILE A 5 22.00 -21.25 -76.06
N ILE A 6 21.72 -20.31 -75.17
CA ILE A 6 21.98 -20.45 -73.74
C ILE A 6 21.08 -21.61 -73.26
N PRO A 7 21.64 -22.67 -72.64
CA PRO A 7 20.86 -23.84 -72.29
C PRO A 7 19.89 -23.54 -71.14
N HIS A 8 18.62 -23.90 -71.34
CA HIS A 8 17.52 -23.81 -70.36
C HIS A 8 17.85 -24.43 -68.98
N THR A 9 18.90 -25.25 -68.90
CA THR A 9 19.39 -25.91 -67.69
C THR A 9 19.97 -24.96 -66.64
N ILE A 10 20.53 -23.80 -67.03
CA ILE A 10 21.09 -22.83 -66.07
C ILE A 10 19.96 -22.07 -65.36
N GLN A 11 18.87 -21.78 -66.05
CA GLN A 11 17.74 -21.02 -65.51
C GLN A 11 16.95 -21.80 -64.44
N ASP A 12 16.78 -23.12 -64.63
CA ASP A 12 16.13 -24.00 -63.64
C ASP A 12 16.99 -24.23 -62.39
N MET A 13 18.34 -24.25 -62.52
CA MET A 13 19.24 -24.36 -61.36
C MET A 13 19.22 -23.10 -60.47
N PHE A 14 19.02 -21.91 -61.04
CA PHE A 14 18.85 -20.68 -60.27
C PHE A 14 17.47 -20.59 -59.59
N LYS A 15 16.43 -21.13 -60.24
CA LYS A 15 15.06 -21.20 -59.69
C LYS A 15 14.97 -22.13 -58.48
N ASP A 16 15.69 -23.25 -58.52
CA ASP A 16 15.75 -24.21 -57.41
C ASP A 16 16.50 -23.61 -56.19
N ARG A 17 17.63 -22.92 -56.42
CA ARG A 17 18.35 -22.19 -55.37
C ARG A 17 17.50 -21.10 -54.70
N ASN A 18 16.71 -20.35 -55.48
CA ASN A 18 15.83 -19.32 -54.94
C ASN A 18 14.74 -19.93 -54.04
N GLY A 19 14.16 -21.07 -54.42
CA GLY A 19 13.20 -21.81 -53.60
C GLY A 19 13.78 -22.31 -52.27
N TRP A 20 15.02 -22.81 -52.27
CA TRP A 20 15.73 -23.19 -51.03
C TRP A 20 16.05 -21.99 -50.13
N ILE A 21 16.41 -20.84 -50.71
CA ILE A 21 16.65 -19.60 -49.97
C ILE A 21 15.33 -19.08 -49.36
N GLU A 22 14.24 -19.06 -50.12
CA GLU A 22 12.93 -18.65 -49.63
C GLU A 22 12.40 -19.57 -48.53
N PHE A 23 12.62 -20.88 -48.66
CA PHE A 23 12.25 -21.86 -47.63
C PHE A 23 13.06 -21.71 -46.33
N THR A 24 14.38 -21.54 -46.44
CA THR A 24 15.25 -21.34 -45.27
C THR A 24 15.00 -19.98 -44.61
N LEU A 25 14.76 -18.93 -45.39
CA LEU A 25 14.38 -17.60 -44.91
C LEU A 25 13.02 -17.63 -44.18
N SER A 26 12.03 -18.35 -44.72
CA SER A 26 10.72 -18.53 -44.08
C SER A 26 10.84 -19.26 -42.73
N LYS A 27 11.67 -20.31 -42.65
CA LYS A 27 11.94 -21.00 -41.38
C LYS A 27 12.67 -20.13 -40.36
N ALA A 28 13.67 -19.36 -40.79
CA ALA A 28 14.36 -18.42 -39.94
C ALA A 28 13.41 -17.33 -39.43
N ALA A 29 12.57 -16.77 -40.31
CA ALA A 29 11.55 -15.79 -39.95
C ALA A 29 10.53 -16.38 -38.95
N LEU A 30 10.14 -17.65 -39.11
CA LEU A 30 9.23 -18.33 -38.20
C LEU A 30 9.88 -18.58 -36.83
N MET A 31 11.15 -18.98 -36.78
CA MET A 31 11.90 -19.10 -35.51
C MET A 31 12.01 -17.76 -34.80
N ILE A 32 12.34 -16.68 -35.51
CA ILE A 32 12.41 -15.32 -34.95
C ILE A 32 11.04 -14.90 -34.42
N THR A 33 9.98 -15.10 -35.19
CA THR A 33 8.60 -14.78 -34.77
C THR A 33 8.20 -15.57 -33.52
N SER A 34 8.58 -16.84 -33.43
CA SER A 34 8.31 -17.66 -32.24
C SER A 34 9.04 -17.14 -30.99
N ILE A 35 10.28 -16.69 -31.12
CA ILE A 35 11.05 -16.11 -30.00
C ILE A 35 10.41 -14.79 -29.55
N ILE A 36 10.02 -13.93 -30.49
CA ILE A 36 9.34 -12.67 -30.20
C ILE A 36 8.00 -12.93 -29.49
N LEU A 37 7.21 -13.88 -29.99
CA LEU A 37 5.93 -14.25 -29.40
C LEU A 37 6.11 -14.76 -27.96
N LEU A 38 7.11 -15.63 -27.75
CA LEU A 38 7.42 -16.17 -26.42
C LEU A 38 7.85 -15.06 -25.45
N ALA A 39 8.74 -14.16 -25.89
CA ALA A 39 9.17 -13.01 -25.10
C ALA A 39 7.98 -12.10 -24.72
N ALA A 40 7.07 -11.83 -25.66
CA ALA A 40 5.86 -11.06 -25.39
C ALA A 40 4.94 -11.75 -24.36
N PHE A 41 4.76 -13.08 -24.45
CA PHE A 41 4.00 -13.82 -23.45
C PHE A 41 4.65 -13.78 -22.06
N TYR A 42 5.98 -13.90 -21.99
CA TYR A 42 6.70 -13.74 -20.73
C TYR A 42 6.51 -12.35 -20.14
N GLN A 43 6.57 -11.31 -20.97
CA GLN A 43 6.35 -9.93 -20.53
C GLN A 43 4.93 -9.74 -19.98
N ILE A 44 3.91 -10.24 -20.69
CA ILE A 44 2.52 -10.19 -20.22
C ILE A 44 2.36 -10.92 -18.88
N GLY A 45 2.96 -12.11 -18.73
CA GLY A 45 2.93 -12.84 -17.47
C GLY A 45 3.64 -12.12 -16.33
N ALA A 46 4.74 -11.44 -16.63
CA ALA A 46 5.48 -10.60 -15.69
C ALA A 46 4.61 -9.43 -15.21
N ASP A 47 3.99 -8.69 -16.14
CA ASP A 47 3.10 -7.56 -15.84
C ASP A 47 1.89 -8.00 -14.99
N PHE A 48 1.31 -9.17 -15.28
CA PHE A 48 0.22 -9.71 -14.47
C PHE A 48 0.63 -10.00 -13.03
N SER A 49 1.84 -10.54 -12.82
CA SER A 49 2.38 -10.79 -11.48
C SER A 49 2.54 -9.48 -10.71
N ASP A 50 3.10 -8.44 -11.34
CA ASP A 50 3.32 -7.14 -10.72
C ASP A 50 1.98 -6.48 -10.33
N ILE A 51 0.98 -6.56 -11.22
CA ILE A 51 -0.38 -6.08 -10.94
C ILE A 51 -1.02 -6.82 -9.76
N GLN A 52 -0.84 -8.14 -9.67
CA GLN A 52 -1.39 -8.93 -8.56
C GLN A 52 -0.77 -8.55 -7.22
N MET A 53 0.56 -8.39 -7.17
CA MET A 53 1.26 -7.99 -5.95
C MET A 53 0.83 -6.60 -5.48
N GLN A 54 0.73 -5.63 -6.40
CA GLN A 54 0.22 -4.29 -6.09
C GLN A 54 -1.20 -4.35 -5.54
N ARG A 55 -2.10 -5.11 -6.18
CA ARG A 55 -3.50 -5.27 -5.72
C ARG A 55 -3.59 -5.89 -4.34
N GLN A 56 -2.76 -6.88 -4.04
CA GLN A 56 -2.75 -7.52 -2.73
C GLN A 56 -2.27 -6.56 -1.64
N LEU A 57 -1.19 -5.82 -1.91
CA LEU A 57 -0.69 -4.77 -1.01
C LEU A 57 -1.76 -3.68 -0.78
N ASP A 58 -2.41 -3.23 -1.85
CA ASP A 58 -3.50 -2.26 -1.78
C ASP A 58 -4.71 -2.79 -0.99
N SER A 59 -5.06 -4.07 -1.16
CA SER A 59 -6.18 -4.70 -0.44
C SER A 59 -5.94 -4.73 1.07
N GLU A 60 -4.73 -5.11 1.50
CA GLU A 60 -4.36 -5.12 2.93
C GLU A 60 -4.35 -3.69 3.52
N ALA A 61 -3.81 -2.72 2.79
CA ALA A 61 -3.88 -1.32 3.21
C ALA A 61 -5.34 -0.82 3.32
N ILE A 62 -6.18 -1.12 2.33
CA ILE A 62 -7.60 -0.77 2.35
C ILE A 62 -8.32 -1.45 3.52
N ALA A 63 -8.02 -2.71 3.82
CA ALA A 63 -8.64 -3.45 4.91
C ALA A 63 -8.27 -2.86 6.28
N LEU A 64 -6.99 -2.54 6.53
CA LEU A 64 -6.59 -1.88 7.77
C LEU A 64 -7.24 -0.49 7.90
N LYS A 65 -7.22 0.32 6.83
CA LYS A 65 -7.90 1.62 6.81
C LYS A 65 -9.39 1.46 7.10
N ALA A 66 -10.06 0.50 6.50
CA ALA A 66 -11.48 0.26 6.71
C ALA A 66 -11.77 -0.11 8.18
N SER A 67 -10.92 -0.90 8.82
CA SER A 67 -11.04 -1.21 10.26
C SER A 67 -10.88 0.03 11.13
N ILE A 68 -9.91 0.90 10.83
CA ILE A 68 -9.71 2.17 11.52
C ILE A 68 -10.92 3.10 11.32
N ASP A 69 -11.34 3.31 10.08
CA ASP A 69 -12.44 4.20 9.74
C ASP A 69 -13.77 3.70 10.29
N ASN A 70 -14.00 2.37 10.32
CA ASN A 70 -15.19 1.79 10.93
C ASN A 70 -15.25 2.17 12.42
N VAL A 71 -14.17 1.93 13.17
CA VAL A 71 -14.08 2.33 14.59
C VAL A 71 -14.28 3.85 14.76
N GLY A 72 -13.68 4.66 13.89
CA GLY A 72 -13.85 6.12 13.89
C GLY A 72 -15.31 6.57 13.69
N SER A 73 -16.05 5.87 12.83
CA SER A 73 -17.45 6.18 12.51
C SER A 73 -18.45 5.76 13.60
N ILE A 74 -18.03 4.96 14.57
CA ILE A 74 -18.89 4.52 15.67
C ILE A 74 -19.35 5.72 16.50
N SER A 75 -20.64 5.78 16.80
CA SER A 75 -21.19 6.82 17.67
C SER A 75 -20.52 6.76 19.06
N PRO A 76 -20.12 7.89 19.63
CA PRO A 76 -19.46 7.97 20.94
C PRO A 76 -20.27 7.40 22.11
N ASP A 77 -21.58 7.18 21.96
CA ASP A 77 -22.44 6.56 22.97
C ASP A 77 -22.53 5.02 22.86
N SER A 78 -21.78 4.42 21.92
CA SER A 78 -21.81 2.98 21.68
C SER A 78 -20.97 2.20 22.68
N ILE A 79 -21.44 1.01 23.06
CA ILE A 79 -20.82 0.11 24.04
C ILE A 79 -19.49 -0.49 23.53
N ARG A 80 -19.32 -0.64 22.21
CA ARG A 80 -18.08 -1.16 21.60
C ARG A 80 -17.40 -0.05 20.82
N GLN A 81 -16.24 0.36 21.31
CA GLN A 81 -15.39 1.39 20.70
C GLN A 81 -14.02 0.82 20.30
N ASN A 82 -13.88 -0.50 20.28
CA ASN A 82 -12.65 -1.18 19.94
C ASN A 82 -12.86 -2.24 18.86
N SER A 83 -11.80 -2.49 18.12
CA SER A 83 -11.70 -3.53 17.10
C SER A 83 -10.26 -4.04 17.04
N THR A 84 -10.07 -5.17 16.40
CA THR A 84 -8.76 -5.74 16.13
C THR A 84 -8.59 -5.98 14.63
N TYR A 85 -7.35 -5.87 14.17
CA TYR A 85 -6.96 -6.18 12.81
C TYR A 85 -5.82 -7.20 12.82
N SER A 86 -5.96 -8.24 12.02
CA SER A 86 -4.92 -9.23 11.79
C SER A 86 -4.53 -9.19 10.32
N PHE A 87 -3.24 -9.06 10.05
CA PHE A 87 -2.72 -9.16 8.69
C PHE A 87 -2.91 -10.59 8.19
N SER A 88 -3.38 -10.71 6.94
CA SER A 88 -3.62 -12.00 6.29
C SER A 88 -2.70 -12.25 5.10
N SER A 89 -1.66 -11.43 4.95
CA SER A 89 -0.81 -11.47 3.76
C SER A 89 0.01 -12.74 3.69
N GLY A 90 -0.08 -13.44 2.54
CA GLY A 90 0.79 -14.58 2.22
C GLY A 90 2.24 -14.21 1.88
N TYR A 91 2.58 -12.92 1.94
CA TYR A 91 3.88 -12.36 1.60
C TYR A 91 4.40 -11.46 2.72
N PRO A 92 5.73 -11.31 2.85
CA PRO A 92 6.33 -10.39 3.80
C PRO A 92 6.03 -8.95 3.38
N ILE A 93 5.23 -8.26 4.20
CA ILE A 93 4.86 -6.85 4.02
C ILE A 93 5.38 -6.07 5.23
N ASN A 94 5.95 -4.90 4.98
CA ASN A 94 6.20 -3.92 6.04
C ASN A 94 5.02 -2.94 6.07
N ALA A 95 4.38 -2.83 7.24
CA ALA A 95 3.28 -1.92 7.45
C ALA A 95 3.71 -0.80 8.40
N PHE A 96 3.31 0.43 8.07
CA PHE A 96 3.63 1.64 8.80
C PHE A 96 2.35 2.43 9.02
N ILE A 97 2.26 3.10 10.17
CA ILE A 97 1.16 3.99 10.50
C ILE A 97 1.66 5.30 11.06
N SER A 98 1.08 6.40 10.58
CA SER A 98 1.22 7.75 11.13
C SER A 98 -0.15 8.25 11.58
N SER A 99 -0.22 9.50 12.06
CA SER A 99 -1.53 10.11 12.35
C SER A 99 -2.35 10.47 11.11
N GLU A 100 -1.72 10.49 9.93
CA GLU A 100 -2.32 11.02 8.70
C GLU A 100 -2.56 9.93 7.66
N TYR A 101 -1.73 8.89 7.63
CA TYR A 101 -1.81 7.83 6.64
C TYR A 101 -1.28 6.51 7.17
N ILE A 102 -1.66 5.44 6.49
CA ILE A 102 -1.00 4.14 6.57
C ILE A 102 -0.20 3.92 5.28
N ARG A 103 0.97 3.31 5.43
CA ARG A 103 1.85 2.99 4.31
C ARG A 103 2.27 1.53 4.40
N PHE A 104 2.14 0.83 3.31
CA PHE A 104 2.52 -0.55 3.15
C PHE A 104 3.60 -0.60 2.07
N GLU A 105 4.60 -1.44 2.26
CA GLU A 105 5.61 -1.70 1.25
C GLU A 105 5.98 -3.18 1.22
N MET A 106 6.39 -3.64 0.05
CA MET A 106 7.02 -4.95 -0.10
C MET A 106 8.04 -4.89 -1.24
N THR A 107 9.05 -5.76 -1.17
CA THR A 107 10.03 -5.92 -2.25
C THR A 107 9.56 -7.02 -3.21
N HIS A 108 9.49 -6.70 -4.50
CA HIS A 108 9.16 -7.61 -5.59
C HIS A 108 10.11 -7.40 -6.76
N ARG A 109 10.83 -8.45 -7.18
CA ARG A 109 11.80 -8.38 -8.31
C ARG A 109 12.78 -7.20 -8.22
N GLU A 110 13.33 -6.99 -7.03
CA GLU A 110 14.28 -5.91 -6.69
C GLU A 110 13.66 -4.49 -6.63
N ASP A 111 12.39 -4.33 -6.98
CA ASP A 111 11.65 -3.09 -6.82
C ASP A 111 10.87 -3.06 -5.50
N ILE A 112 10.73 -1.87 -4.92
CA ILE A 112 9.86 -1.65 -3.76
C ILE A 112 8.54 -1.10 -4.27
N ILE A 113 7.47 -1.83 -4.04
CA ILE A 113 6.11 -1.36 -4.30
C ILE A 113 5.50 -0.80 -3.03
N HIS A 114 4.69 0.24 -3.19
CA HIS A 114 4.10 0.98 -2.08
C HIS A 114 2.59 1.06 -2.23
N SER A 115 1.91 1.05 -1.08
CA SER A 115 0.51 1.43 -0.97
C SER A 115 0.35 2.42 0.17
N VAL A 116 -0.11 3.62 -0.14
CA VAL A 116 -0.38 4.67 0.85
C VAL A 116 -1.88 4.92 0.88
N LYS A 117 -2.48 5.00 2.07
CA LYS A 117 -3.90 5.31 2.26
C LYS A 117 -4.06 6.36 3.35
N PRO A 118 -4.71 7.51 3.06
CA PRO A 118 -4.95 8.55 4.06
C PRO A 118 -6.02 8.09 5.06
N LEU A 119 -5.88 8.53 6.30
CA LEU A 119 -6.83 8.24 7.38
C LEU A 119 -7.95 9.29 7.42
N THR A 120 -9.18 8.85 7.67
CA THR A 120 -10.34 9.74 7.71
C THR A 120 -10.46 10.43 9.06
N PHE A 121 -10.05 9.74 10.12
CA PHE A 121 -10.13 10.19 11.50
C PHE A 121 -8.73 10.43 12.05
N ARG A 122 -8.66 11.24 13.11
CA ARG A 122 -7.40 11.53 13.78
C ARG A 122 -6.90 10.29 14.51
N THR A 123 -5.86 9.68 13.97
CA THR A 123 -5.26 8.47 14.54
C THR A 123 -3.99 8.80 15.31
N ILE A 124 -3.72 8.10 16.41
CA ILE A 124 -2.53 8.23 17.22
C ILE A 124 -1.96 6.82 17.41
N PRO A 125 -0.71 6.55 16.98
CA PRO A 125 -0.12 5.22 17.07
C PRO A 125 0.43 4.94 18.48
N LEU A 126 -0.42 5.09 19.50
CA LEU A 126 -0.13 4.88 20.91
C LEU A 126 -1.29 4.13 21.56
N ASN A 127 -1.03 3.42 22.66
CA ASN A 127 -2.11 2.92 23.51
C ASN A 127 -2.67 4.04 24.43
N GLU A 128 -3.77 3.77 25.12
CA GLU A 128 -4.44 4.76 25.98
C GLU A 128 -3.50 5.28 27.08
N THR A 129 -2.73 4.40 27.73
CA THR A 129 -1.82 4.80 28.82
C THR A 129 -0.68 5.69 28.31
N GLU A 130 -0.10 5.35 27.17
CA GLU A 130 0.94 6.15 26.51
C GLU A 130 0.40 7.51 26.08
N MET A 131 -0.78 7.56 25.47
CA MET A 131 -1.44 8.82 25.10
C MET A 131 -1.69 9.68 26.35
N ARG A 132 -2.26 9.14 27.43
CA ARG A 132 -2.52 9.89 28.67
C ARG A 132 -1.25 10.40 29.32
N THR A 133 -0.17 9.62 29.27
CA THR A 133 1.15 10.03 29.75
C THR A 133 1.73 11.15 28.89
N PHE A 134 1.64 11.02 27.57
CA PHE A 134 2.06 12.04 26.61
C PHE A 134 1.31 13.37 26.84
N LEU A 135 -0.01 13.32 27.03
CA LEU A 135 -0.81 14.51 27.36
C LEU A 135 -0.39 15.11 28.71
N SER A 136 -0.26 14.29 29.75
CA SER A 136 0.15 14.75 31.08
C SER A 136 1.50 15.47 31.06
N ASN A 137 2.46 14.97 30.27
CA ASN A 137 3.77 15.58 30.13
C ASN A 137 3.73 16.95 29.44
N ASN A 138 2.76 17.17 28.54
CA ASN A 138 2.63 18.42 27.79
C ASN A 138 1.64 19.42 28.44
N PHE A 139 0.77 18.97 29.33
CA PHE A 139 -0.31 19.77 29.91
C PHE A 139 -0.32 19.74 31.44
N ASN A 140 0.83 20.03 32.07
CA ASN A 140 0.96 20.22 33.53
C ASN A 140 0.38 19.06 34.38
N GLY A 141 0.59 17.81 33.94
CA GLY A 141 0.10 16.62 34.64
C GLY A 141 -1.36 16.25 34.35
N GLN A 142 -2.03 16.93 33.42
CA GLN A 142 -3.43 16.64 33.08
C GLN A 142 -3.53 15.53 32.01
N PRO A 143 -4.25 14.43 32.27
CA PRO A 143 -4.37 13.32 31.32
C PRO A 143 -5.44 13.56 30.24
N GLY A 144 -6.27 14.59 30.38
CA GLY A 144 -7.32 14.92 29.41
C GLY A 144 -8.51 13.96 29.45
N THR A 145 -8.83 13.42 30.62
CA THR A 145 -10.03 12.62 30.86
C THR A 145 -11.22 13.52 31.20
N PHE A 146 -12.43 12.98 31.25
CA PHE A 146 -13.62 13.78 31.59
C PHE A 146 -13.52 14.44 32.98
N GLU A 147 -12.98 13.70 33.96
CA GLU A 147 -12.77 14.20 35.33
C GLU A 147 -11.64 15.23 35.41
N HIS A 148 -10.61 15.06 34.58
CA HIS A 148 -9.42 15.91 34.55
C HIS A 148 -9.15 16.40 33.12
N PRO A 149 -10.00 17.30 32.59
CA PRO A 149 -9.86 17.80 31.23
C PRO A 149 -8.62 18.70 31.10
N LEU A 150 -8.09 18.79 29.87
CA LEU A 150 -6.97 19.66 29.56
C LEU A 150 -7.45 21.12 29.56
N ILE A 151 -6.79 21.99 30.31
CA ILE A 151 -7.07 23.44 30.29
C ILE A 151 -6.34 24.04 29.08
N THR A 152 -6.93 23.89 27.90
CA THR A 152 -6.37 24.32 26.62
C THR A 152 -7.46 24.47 25.55
N ASN A 153 -7.11 25.07 24.41
CA ASN A 153 -7.97 25.14 23.23
C ASN A 153 -7.68 24.00 22.23
N THR A 154 -8.59 23.80 21.28
CA THR A 154 -8.52 22.73 20.28
C THR A 154 -7.30 22.84 19.36
N ASN A 155 -6.85 24.04 18.99
CA ASN A 155 -5.72 24.19 18.07
C ASN A 155 -4.41 23.77 18.74
N THR A 156 -4.19 24.19 19.98
CA THR A 156 -2.99 23.83 20.75
C THR A 156 -2.89 22.32 20.96
N ILE A 157 -3.99 21.62 21.26
CA ILE A 157 -3.95 20.16 21.39
C ILE A 157 -3.69 19.47 20.04
N ILE A 158 -4.24 19.98 18.94
CA ILE A 158 -3.97 19.43 17.60
C ILE A 158 -2.48 19.55 17.28
N GLU A 159 -1.85 20.70 17.53
CA GLU A 159 -0.42 20.91 17.31
C GLU A 159 0.44 19.95 18.14
N VAL A 160 0.10 19.76 19.42
CA VAL A 160 0.81 18.83 20.31
C VAL A 160 0.66 17.39 19.83
N ILE A 161 -0.55 16.94 19.47
CA ILE A 161 -0.78 15.56 18.96
C ILE A 161 -0.07 15.35 17.62
N SER A 162 -0.03 16.37 16.75
CA SER A 162 0.69 16.30 15.48
C SER A 162 2.17 15.97 15.65
N THR A 163 2.81 16.33 16.78
CA THR A 163 4.21 15.95 17.04
C THR A 163 4.41 14.44 17.09
N VAL A 164 3.49 13.70 17.72
CA VAL A 164 3.46 12.22 17.70
C VAL A 164 3.11 11.71 16.30
N GLY A 165 2.20 12.42 15.63
CA GLY A 165 1.70 12.04 14.32
C GLY A 165 2.68 12.12 13.17
N THR A 166 3.76 12.90 13.30
CA THR A 166 4.82 12.99 12.27
C THR A 166 5.71 11.75 12.20
N GLN A 167 5.72 10.91 13.23
CA GLN A 167 6.55 9.71 13.26
C GLN A 167 5.77 8.51 12.75
N GLU A 168 6.31 7.84 11.74
CA GLU A 168 5.79 6.55 11.30
C GLU A 168 6.19 5.46 12.30
N VAL A 169 5.19 4.72 12.79
CA VAL A 169 5.40 3.53 13.62
C VAL A 169 5.32 2.29 12.74
N ILE A 170 6.32 1.41 12.85
CA ILE A 170 6.35 0.12 12.16
C ILE A 170 5.41 -0.85 12.89
N LEU A 171 4.45 -1.42 12.16
CA LEU A 171 3.57 -2.46 12.64
C LEU A 171 4.16 -3.83 12.36
N ASN A 172 4.20 -4.68 13.38
CA ASN A 172 4.56 -6.08 13.25
C ASN A 172 3.40 -6.85 12.62
N THR A 173 3.56 -7.30 11.38
CA THR A 173 2.51 -8.02 10.64
C THR A 173 2.18 -9.40 11.19
N GLY A 174 3.01 -9.96 12.07
CA GLY A 174 2.75 -11.20 12.80
C GLY A 174 1.93 -11.01 14.09
N LYS A 175 1.60 -9.78 14.47
CA LYS A 175 0.81 -9.45 15.67
C LYS A 175 -0.54 -8.84 15.29
N ILE A 176 -1.50 -9.01 16.19
CA ILE A 176 -2.79 -8.33 16.13
C ILE A 176 -2.57 -6.85 16.40
N VAL A 177 -3.22 -6.01 15.61
CA VAL A 177 -3.32 -4.56 15.83
C VAL A 177 -4.61 -4.29 16.58
N ASN A 178 -4.52 -3.59 17.70
CA ASN A 178 -5.66 -3.09 18.47
C ASN A 178 -6.00 -1.69 17.99
N ILE A 179 -7.28 -1.43 17.77
CA ILE A 179 -7.81 -0.17 17.27
C ILE A 179 -8.91 0.28 18.23
N GLU A 180 -8.73 1.41 18.89
CA GLU A 180 -9.65 1.88 19.93
C GLU A 180 -10.02 3.33 19.70
N LYS A 181 -11.31 3.66 19.75
CA LYS A 181 -11.79 5.04 19.77
C LYS A 181 -11.81 5.53 21.21
N THR A 182 -11.22 6.71 21.43
CA THR A 182 -11.19 7.37 22.73
C THR A 182 -11.48 8.86 22.57
N SER A 183 -11.58 9.56 23.69
CA SER A 183 -11.86 10.99 23.73
C SER A 183 -10.88 11.73 24.62
N ILE A 184 -10.44 12.89 24.15
CA ILE A 184 -9.66 13.86 24.90
C ILE A 184 -10.61 14.99 25.27
N TYR A 185 -10.75 15.26 26.56
CA TYR A 185 -11.61 16.31 27.06
C TYR A 185 -10.81 17.58 27.28
N LEU A 186 -11.33 18.69 26.77
CA LEU A 186 -10.73 20.01 26.80
C LEU A 186 -11.67 20.94 27.56
N LYS A 187 -11.14 21.78 28.43
CA LYS A 187 -11.90 22.82 29.10
C LYS A 187 -11.41 24.18 28.63
N ASN A 188 -12.28 24.92 27.95
CA ASN A 188 -12.05 26.31 27.60
C ASN A 188 -13.07 27.17 28.35
N ASP A 189 -12.59 27.95 29.32
CA ASP A 189 -13.39 28.75 30.26
C ASP A 189 -14.50 27.95 30.97
N SER A 190 -15.69 27.89 30.36
CA SER A 190 -16.93 27.34 30.93
C SER A 190 -17.41 26.05 30.26
N GLU A 191 -16.90 25.70 29.07
CA GLU A 191 -17.38 24.55 28.29
C GLU A 191 -16.34 23.43 28.24
N VAL A 192 -16.82 22.20 28.41
CA VAL A 192 -16.01 20.99 28.22
C VAL A 192 -16.27 20.47 26.80
N ASN A 193 -15.26 20.59 25.95
CA ASN A 193 -15.27 20.06 24.60
C ASN A 193 -14.66 18.66 24.55
N ARG A 194 -15.10 17.86 23.60
CA ARG A 194 -14.62 16.49 23.38
C ARG A 194 -13.95 16.39 22.02
N LEU A 195 -12.70 15.95 22.01
CA LEU A 195 -11.94 15.64 20.80
C LEU A 195 -11.85 14.12 20.65
N GLU A 196 -12.45 13.57 19.60
CA GLU A 196 -12.41 12.14 19.31
C GLU A 196 -11.13 11.78 18.55
N VAL A 197 -10.46 10.72 19.01
CA VAL A 197 -9.24 10.19 18.41
C VAL A 197 -9.27 8.67 18.36
N ILE A 198 -8.55 8.10 17.41
CA ILE A 198 -8.38 6.65 17.28
C ILE A 198 -6.98 6.28 17.71
N LEU A 199 -6.86 5.35 18.63
CA LEU A 199 -5.62 4.74 19.08
C LEU A 199 -5.35 3.48 18.28
N VAL A 200 -4.12 3.31 17.83
CA VAL A 200 -3.67 2.10 17.13
C VAL A 200 -2.37 1.61 17.76
N HIS A 201 -2.37 0.37 18.26
CA HIS A 201 -1.21 -0.19 18.95
C HIS A 201 -1.15 -1.72 18.86
N GLN A 202 -0.03 -2.31 19.31
CA GLN A 202 0.24 -3.76 19.30
C GLN A 202 0.82 -4.24 20.63
#